data_AF-A0A6N8ZYS5-F1
#
_entry.id   AF-A0A6N8ZYS5-F1
#
_cell.length_a   1.000
_cell.length_b   1.000
_cell.length_c   1.000
_cell.angle_alpha   90.00
_cell.angle_beta   90.00
_cell.angle_gamma   90.00
#
_symmetry.space_group_name_H-M   'P 1'
#
loop_
_entity.id
_entity.type
_entity.pdbx_description
1 polymer ?
#
loop_
_entity_poly.entity_id
_entity_poly.type
_entity_poly.pdbx_seq_one_letter_code
_entity_poly.pdbx_strand_id
1 'polypeptide(L)'
;MAEPLRLSEYETGRVRMSRSQAKGFIDTGFVAVSPDTEPGWWEVTAGHHVGTLVVDDLRIHVKPKIKLENLFLLLSVGLQEEDWRRAAALYATDEDLLPAVISFFTRQVDRTLAKGIYRSYREERDRLNALRGRIDIPTQITRAGVIHPVDCRFVEYTADVEENRYLRAAVRRALRVRQVQPADRRRLLRTLVTLEEAKDVVVRPESIDRIGFNRLNDHYQPTLRLARLLLENLTLEDDPGETLATSFMVDMNMLFERFVSNQLEEALRNRLEVKGQYRTHLDRARRVPIRPDLVFLRRGDLAFVGDLKYKVLDKRWGSLTSDLFQVLAYVTALDLPEGVLVYCRDPDTDSLQHDAVTVRHSNKGLHVWGVNMSGPPSEVQAEMLALADWIADRANRATPLTHPVVSVAS
;
A
#
# COMPACT_ATOMS: atom_id res chain seq x y z
N MET A 1 -31.56 8.85 0.10
CA MET A 1 -30.36 8.14 0.61
C MET A 1 -30.07 8.69 1.98
N ALA A 2 -29.82 7.84 2.99
CA ALA A 2 -29.38 8.30 4.29
C ALA A 2 -28.00 8.97 4.18
N GLU A 3 -27.75 9.99 5.00
CA GLU A 3 -26.41 10.57 5.16
C GLU A 3 -25.45 9.50 5.70
N PRO A 4 -24.20 9.47 5.22
CA PRO A 4 -23.21 8.52 5.73
C PRO A 4 -22.83 8.86 7.18
N LEU A 5 -22.63 7.83 8.00
CA LEU A 5 -21.95 8.00 9.28
C LEU A 5 -20.48 8.32 8.99
N ARG A 6 -20.02 9.49 9.42
CA ARG A 6 -18.65 9.97 9.22
C ARG A 6 -17.90 9.80 10.53
N LEU A 7 -16.82 9.02 10.49
CA LEU A 7 -15.93 8.77 11.61
C LEU A 7 -14.51 9.17 11.22
N SER A 8 -13.74 9.68 12.16
CA SER A 8 -12.28 9.74 12.10
C SER A 8 -11.70 8.42 12.59
N GLU A 9 -10.44 8.12 12.29
CA GLU A 9 -9.77 6.95 12.85
C GLU A 9 -9.84 6.93 14.39
N TYR A 10 -10.20 5.76 14.96
CA TYR A 10 -10.42 5.56 16.41
C TYR A 10 -11.61 6.33 17.01
N GLU A 11 -12.41 7.00 16.19
CA GLU A 11 -13.66 7.65 16.64
C GLU A 11 -14.79 6.63 16.79
N THR A 12 -15.67 6.87 17.76
CA THR A 12 -16.91 6.11 17.93
C THR A 12 -18.10 7.00 17.63
N GLY A 13 -19.00 6.53 16.78
CA GLY A 13 -20.25 7.22 16.46
C GLY A 13 -21.46 6.30 16.57
N ARG A 14 -22.65 6.91 16.67
CA ARG A 14 -23.92 6.20 16.81
C ARG A 14 -24.71 6.26 15.51
N VAL A 15 -25.29 5.14 15.10
CA VAL A 15 -26.13 5.06 13.89
C VAL A 15 -27.27 4.06 14.08
N ARG A 16 -28.41 4.35 13.46
CA ARG A 16 -29.55 3.44 13.44
C ARG A 16 -29.35 2.39 12.35
N MET A 17 -29.37 1.12 12.73
CA MET A 17 -29.25 0.01 11.78
C MET A 17 -29.97 -1.25 12.25
N SER A 18 -30.34 -2.11 11.31
CA SER A 18 -30.89 -3.44 11.60
C SER A 18 -29.81 -4.39 12.11
N ARG A 19 -30.23 -5.50 12.74
CA ARG A 19 -29.30 -6.57 13.15
C ARG A 19 -28.54 -7.19 11.96
N SER A 20 -29.19 -7.28 10.79
CA SER A 20 -28.55 -7.80 9.57
C SER A 20 -27.43 -6.86 9.10
N GLN A 21 -27.70 -5.55 9.09
CA GLN A 21 -26.70 -4.54 8.73
C GLN A 21 -25.55 -4.51 9.74
N ALA A 22 -25.85 -4.59 11.04
CA ALA A 22 -24.82 -4.67 12.08
C ALA A 22 -23.91 -5.89 11.89
N LYS A 23 -24.51 -7.06 11.61
CA LYS A 23 -23.74 -8.26 11.26
C LYS A 23 -22.90 -8.05 10.00
N GLY A 24 -23.47 -7.47 8.94
CA GLY A 24 -22.73 -7.17 7.71
C GLY A 24 -21.50 -6.31 7.95
N PHE A 25 -21.61 -5.26 8.77
CA PHE A 25 -20.45 -4.43 9.13
C PHE A 25 -19.41 -5.20 9.99
N ILE A 26 -19.86 -6.04 10.94
CA ILE A 26 -18.97 -6.89 11.75
C ILE A 26 -18.19 -7.87 10.85
N ASP A 27 -18.88 -8.51 9.91
CA ASP A 27 -18.30 -9.52 9.01
C ASP A 27 -17.25 -8.89 8.08
N THR A 28 -17.33 -7.58 7.80
CA THR A 28 -16.25 -6.87 7.06
C THR A 28 -14.93 -6.81 7.82
N GLY A 29 -14.95 -6.90 9.16
CA GLY A 29 -13.75 -6.84 10.01
C GLY A 29 -13.07 -5.46 10.14
N PHE A 30 -13.60 -4.41 9.52
CA PHE A 30 -12.96 -3.08 9.51
C PHE A 30 -13.40 -2.14 10.64
N VAL A 31 -14.57 -2.40 11.24
CA VAL A 31 -15.14 -1.59 12.32
C VAL A 31 -15.64 -2.48 13.46
N ALA A 32 -15.53 -1.99 14.69
CA ALA A 32 -16.20 -2.63 15.82
C ALA A 32 -17.63 -2.11 15.91
N VAL A 33 -18.60 -3.01 16.04
CA VAL A 33 -20.03 -2.65 16.13
C VAL A 33 -20.60 -3.27 17.39
N SER A 34 -21.29 -2.48 18.21
CA SER A 34 -21.92 -2.95 19.44
C SER A 34 -23.31 -2.31 19.63
N PRO A 35 -24.26 -3.02 20.27
CA PRO A 35 -25.59 -2.48 20.50
C PRO A 35 -25.52 -1.31 21.48
N ASP A 36 -26.22 -0.24 21.18
CA ASP A 36 -26.37 0.90 22.09
C ASP A 36 -27.41 0.59 23.19
N THR A 37 -27.42 1.42 24.23
CA THR A 37 -28.47 1.39 25.26
C THR A 37 -29.88 1.65 24.71
N GLU A 38 -29.99 2.43 23.63
CA GLU A 38 -31.25 2.76 22.98
C GLU A 38 -31.60 1.72 21.89
N PRO A 39 -32.78 1.09 21.94
CA PRO A 39 -33.16 0.06 20.97
C PRO A 39 -33.12 0.54 19.52
N GLY A 40 -32.35 -0.17 18.68
CA GLY A 40 -32.20 0.11 17.25
C GLY A 40 -31.03 1.03 16.90
N TRP A 41 -30.37 1.61 17.91
CA TRP A 41 -29.09 2.30 17.76
C TRP A 41 -27.93 1.35 18.01
N TRP A 42 -26.83 1.60 17.31
CA TRP A 42 -25.59 0.87 17.42
C TRP A 42 -24.44 1.85 17.51
N GLU A 43 -23.46 1.53 18.35
CA GLU A 43 -22.18 2.20 18.39
C GLU A 43 -21.23 1.54 17.39
N VAL A 44 -20.58 2.35 16.56
CA VAL A 44 -19.57 1.92 15.62
C VAL A 44 -18.26 2.63 15.93
N THR A 45 -17.20 1.87 16.16
CA THR A 45 -15.86 2.38 16.39
C THR A 45 -14.96 2.06 15.20
N ALA A 46 -14.37 3.10 14.63
CA ALA A 46 -13.39 2.98 13.54
C ALA A 46 -12.02 2.53 14.07
N GLY A 47 -11.27 1.78 13.25
CA GLY A 47 -9.88 1.43 13.54
C GLY A 47 -8.87 2.34 12.81
N HIS A 48 -7.75 1.75 12.41
CA HIS A 48 -6.69 2.38 11.58
C HIS A 48 -6.93 2.26 10.07
N HIS A 49 -8.07 1.70 9.66
CA HIS A 49 -8.43 1.59 8.26
C HIS A 49 -9.25 2.81 7.83
N VAL A 50 -8.90 3.40 6.70
CA VAL A 50 -9.53 4.61 6.16
C VAL A 50 -10.22 4.28 4.84
N GLY A 51 -11.43 4.81 4.64
CA GLY A 51 -12.17 4.66 3.40
C GLY A 51 -13.66 4.52 3.60
N THR A 52 -14.30 3.67 2.79
CA THR A 52 -15.75 3.63 2.65
C THR A 52 -16.27 2.21 2.82
N LEU A 53 -17.24 2.04 3.71
CA LEU A 53 -18.01 0.82 3.90
C LEU A 53 -19.47 1.08 3.52
N VAL A 54 -20.03 0.17 2.75
CA VAL A 54 -21.45 0.19 2.35
C VAL A 54 -22.02 -1.18 2.62
N VAL A 55 -23.09 -1.22 3.42
CA VAL A 55 -23.84 -2.44 3.75
C VAL A 55 -25.31 -2.11 3.50
N ASP A 56 -25.90 -2.75 2.49
CA ASP A 56 -27.19 -2.39 1.90
C ASP A 56 -27.27 -0.90 1.50
N ASP A 57 -28.03 -0.09 2.24
CA ASP A 57 -28.22 1.35 2.03
C ASP A 57 -27.45 2.23 3.03
N LEU A 58 -26.82 1.61 4.04
CA LEU A 58 -26.03 2.30 5.05
C LEU A 58 -24.58 2.48 4.60
N ARG A 59 -24.04 3.66 4.89
CA ARG A 59 -22.68 4.05 4.51
C ARG A 59 -21.93 4.55 5.72
N ILE A 60 -20.71 4.07 5.89
CA ILE A 60 -19.76 4.50 6.91
C ILE A 60 -18.50 4.96 6.21
N HIS A 61 -18.13 6.22 6.43
CA HIS A 61 -16.90 6.80 5.89
C HIS A 61 -15.92 7.01 7.04
N VAL A 62 -14.75 6.39 6.96
CA VAL A 62 -13.66 6.60 7.91
C VAL A 62 -12.63 7.53 7.29
N LYS A 63 -12.37 8.66 7.93
CA LYS A 63 -11.47 9.72 7.46
C LYS A 63 -10.06 9.54 8.02
N PRO A 64 -9.02 9.82 7.23
CA PRO A 64 -7.66 9.82 7.73
C PRO A 64 -7.41 11.01 8.66
N LYS A 65 -6.47 10.85 9.60
CA LYS A 65 -5.94 11.92 10.46
C LYS A 65 -5.06 12.92 9.72
N ILE A 66 -4.60 12.58 8.51
CA ILE A 66 -3.78 13.45 7.65
C ILE A 66 -4.63 14.10 6.57
N LYS A 67 -4.13 15.19 6.00
CA LYS A 67 -4.73 15.77 4.78
C LYS A 67 -4.73 14.74 3.65
N LEU A 68 -5.81 14.72 2.87
CA LEU A 68 -5.94 13.80 1.73
C LEU A 68 -4.83 13.97 0.68
N GLU A 69 -4.31 15.18 0.53
CA GLU A 69 -3.15 15.49 -0.31
C GLU A 69 -1.96 14.56 0.03
N ASN A 70 -1.74 14.36 1.32
CA ASN A 70 -0.67 13.53 1.84
C ASN A 70 -1.05 12.06 1.85
N LEU A 71 -2.33 11.69 1.93
CA LEU A 71 -2.75 10.31 1.64
C LEU A 71 -2.35 9.89 0.22
N PHE A 72 -2.57 10.73 -0.78
CA PHE A 72 -2.13 10.44 -2.16
C PHE A 72 -0.60 10.38 -2.28
N LEU A 73 0.13 11.16 -1.48
CA LEU A 73 1.58 11.07 -1.40
C LEU A 73 2.03 9.72 -0.80
N LEU A 74 1.38 9.27 0.28
CA LEU A 74 1.67 7.97 0.89
C LEU A 74 1.40 6.81 -0.08
N LEU A 75 0.39 6.96 -0.95
CA LEU A 75 0.13 6.04 -2.06
C LEU A 75 1.28 6.00 -3.10
N SER A 76 2.29 6.88 -2.98
CA SER A 76 3.53 6.91 -3.77
C SER A 76 3.29 7.06 -5.28
N VAL A 77 2.27 7.82 -5.66
CA VAL A 77 1.76 7.87 -7.03
C VAL A 77 2.37 9.03 -7.82
N GLY A 78 3.70 9.16 -7.89
CA GLY A 78 4.40 10.10 -8.79
C GLY A 78 3.62 11.37 -9.17
N LEU A 79 3.13 12.08 -8.15
CA LEU A 79 1.92 12.89 -8.28
C LEU A 79 2.18 14.14 -9.11
N GLN A 80 1.30 14.42 -10.06
CA GLN A 80 1.18 15.77 -10.62
C GLN A 80 0.20 16.56 -9.76
N GLU A 81 0.57 17.80 -9.44
CA GLU A 81 -0.12 18.65 -8.47
C GLU A 81 -1.62 18.82 -8.77
N GLU A 82 -1.95 18.98 -10.04
CA GLU A 82 -3.34 19.18 -10.49
C GLU A 82 -4.25 17.98 -10.24
N ASP A 83 -3.74 16.75 -10.39
CA ASP A 83 -4.59 15.57 -10.34
C ASP A 83 -5.00 15.22 -8.91
N TRP A 84 -4.07 15.34 -7.97
CA TRP A 84 -4.39 15.11 -6.58
C TRP A 84 -5.21 16.26 -6.01
N ARG A 85 -5.00 17.52 -6.42
CA ARG A 85 -5.87 18.65 -6.02
C ARG A 85 -7.32 18.43 -6.40
N ARG A 86 -7.57 17.92 -7.61
CA ARG A 86 -8.92 17.56 -8.06
C ARG A 86 -9.51 16.39 -7.26
N ALA A 87 -8.70 15.38 -6.95
CA ALA A 87 -9.13 14.27 -6.10
C ALA A 87 -9.45 14.75 -4.67
N ALA A 88 -8.63 15.66 -4.14
CA ALA A 88 -8.85 16.31 -2.86
C ALA A 88 -10.12 17.14 -2.83
N ALA A 89 -10.42 17.88 -3.90
CA ALA A 89 -11.67 18.64 -4.02
C ALA A 89 -12.92 17.74 -4.06
N LEU A 90 -12.86 16.63 -4.80
CA LEU A 90 -13.95 15.63 -4.84
C LEU A 90 -14.21 15.07 -3.45
N TYR A 91 -13.17 14.65 -2.75
CA TYR A 91 -13.30 14.16 -1.38
C TYR A 91 -13.76 15.24 -0.39
N ALA A 92 -13.29 16.48 -0.51
CA ALA A 92 -13.74 17.57 0.36
C ALA A 92 -15.25 17.83 0.26
N THR A 93 -15.87 17.41 -0.85
CA THR A 93 -17.32 17.54 -1.07
C THR A 93 -18.09 16.37 -0.43
N ASP A 94 -17.70 15.13 -0.73
CA ASP A 94 -18.48 13.94 -0.36
C ASP A 94 -17.94 13.17 0.86
N GLU A 95 -16.68 13.44 1.22
CA GLU A 95 -15.88 12.72 2.23
C GLU A 95 -15.84 11.21 1.98
N ASP A 96 -15.94 10.82 0.71
CA ASP A 96 -15.87 9.45 0.22
C ASP A 96 -14.55 9.24 -0.51
N LEU A 97 -13.69 8.39 0.05
CA LEU A 97 -12.37 8.15 -0.49
C LEU A 97 -12.41 7.40 -1.82
N LEU A 98 -13.37 6.50 -2.00
CA LEU A 98 -13.40 5.60 -3.15
C LEU A 98 -13.61 6.33 -4.49
N PRO A 99 -14.61 7.23 -4.65
CA PRO A 99 -14.76 8.05 -5.85
C PRO A 99 -13.53 8.93 -6.13
N ALA A 100 -12.91 9.50 -5.09
CA ALA A 100 -11.72 10.33 -5.25
C ALA A 100 -10.53 9.52 -5.80
N VAL A 101 -10.29 8.32 -5.24
CA VAL A 101 -9.24 7.40 -5.71
C VAL A 101 -9.53 6.89 -7.12
N ILE A 102 -10.77 6.53 -7.46
CA ILE A 102 -11.13 6.09 -8.82
C ILE A 102 -10.95 7.23 -9.82
N SER A 103 -11.36 8.44 -9.47
CA SER A 103 -11.19 9.62 -10.32
C SER A 103 -9.72 9.92 -10.58
N PHE A 104 -8.90 9.83 -9.53
CA PHE A 104 -7.45 9.97 -9.62
C PHE A 104 -6.81 8.87 -10.49
N PHE A 105 -7.17 7.61 -10.25
CA PHE A 105 -6.76 6.47 -11.06
C PHE A 105 -7.10 6.65 -12.54
N THR A 106 -8.33 7.03 -12.85
CA THR A 106 -8.81 7.22 -14.22
C THR A 106 -7.96 8.23 -15.00
N ARG A 107 -7.61 9.37 -14.37
CA ARG A 107 -6.73 10.37 -14.99
C ARG A 107 -5.31 9.84 -15.19
N GLN A 108 -4.81 9.09 -14.21
CA GLN A 108 -3.47 8.53 -14.28
C GLN A 108 -3.37 7.44 -15.36
N VAL A 109 -4.43 6.64 -15.56
CA VAL A 109 -4.56 5.72 -16.69
C VAL A 109 -4.52 6.47 -18.02
N ASP A 110 -5.34 7.51 -18.19
CA ASP A 110 -5.38 8.30 -19.42
C ASP A 110 -3.97 8.81 -19.80
N ARG A 111 -3.18 9.27 -18.81
CA ARG A 111 -1.81 9.75 -19.03
C ARG A 111 -0.82 8.66 -19.37
N THR A 112 -0.88 7.52 -18.68
CA THR A 112 -0.01 6.38 -19.00
C THR A 112 -0.27 5.88 -20.41
N LEU A 113 -1.53 5.76 -20.82
CA LEU A 113 -1.89 5.31 -22.16
C LEU A 113 -1.62 6.37 -23.24
N ALA A 114 -1.68 7.66 -22.90
CA ALA A 114 -1.28 8.74 -23.81
C ALA A 114 0.21 8.69 -24.20
N LYS A 115 1.07 8.10 -23.33
CA LYS A 115 2.48 7.84 -23.64
C LYS A 115 2.70 6.58 -24.50
N GLY A 116 1.63 5.85 -24.81
CA GLY A 116 1.66 4.62 -25.60
C GLY A 116 1.34 3.37 -24.78
N ILE A 117 0.64 2.44 -25.42
CA ILE A 117 0.36 1.11 -24.87
C ILE A 117 1.67 0.32 -24.86
N TYR A 118 2.06 -0.22 -23.70
CA TYR A 118 3.23 -1.06 -23.61
C TYR A 118 2.95 -2.38 -24.34
N ARG A 119 3.89 -2.78 -25.20
CA ARG A 119 3.85 -4.02 -25.97
C ARG A 119 5.18 -4.74 -25.77
N SER A 120 5.12 -6.06 -25.70
CA SER A 120 6.32 -6.89 -25.56
C SER A 120 6.25 -8.08 -26.50
N TYR A 121 7.42 -8.63 -26.81
CA TYR A 121 7.54 -9.86 -27.57
C TYR A 121 7.22 -11.04 -26.66
N ARG A 122 6.11 -11.73 -26.94
CA ARG A 122 5.74 -12.96 -26.24
C ARG A 122 5.82 -14.13 -27.19
N GLU A 123 6.29 -15.24 -26.67
CA GLU A 123 6.26 -16.50 -27.39
C GLU A 123 4.89 -17.15 -27.29
N GLU A 124 4.29 -17.41 -28.44
CA GLU A 124 2.99 -18.04 -28.59
C GLU A 124 3.13 -19.45 -29.12
N ARG A 125 2.20 -20.30 -28.71
CA ARG A 125 2.00 -21.63 -29.29
C ARG A 125 0.55 -21.75 -29.74
N ASP A 126 0.35 -21.97 -31.03
CA ASP A 126 -0.98 -22.06 -31.61
C ASP A 126 -1.00 -23.08 -32.76
N ARG A 127 -2.18 -23.62 -33.03
CA ARG A 127 -2.40 -24.62 -34.07
C ARG A 127 -2.99 -23.95 -35.30
N LEU A 128 -2.18 -23.78 -36.33
CA LEU A 128 -2.51 -22.93 -37.48
C LEU A 128 -2.67 -23.73 -38.78
N ASN A 129 -3.57 -23.28 -39.65
CA ASN A 129 -3.73 -23.87 -40.99
C ASN A 129 -2.53 -23.60 -41.91
N ALA A 130 -1.75 -22.55 -41.61
CA ALA A 130 -0.52 -22.19 -42.31
C ALA A 130 0.63 -22.04 -41.30
N LEU A 131 1.86 -22.39 -41.71
CA LEU A 131 3.04 -22.28 -40.87
C LEU A 131 3.33 -20.82 -40.51
N ARG A 132 3.36 -20.50 -39.21
CA ARG A 132 3.82 -19.22 -38.65
C ARG A 132 4.97 -19.48 -37.69
N GLY A 133 6.13 -18.86 -37.93
CA GLY A 133 7.32 -19.10 -37.11
C GLY A 133 7.91 -20.49 -37.32
N ARG A 134 8.04 -21.28 -36.25
CA ARG A 134 8.64 -22.62 -36.26
C ARG A 134 7.60 -23.67 -35.87
N ILE A 135 7.75 -24.90 -36.36
CA ILE A 135 6.89 -26.02 -35.94
C ILE A 135 7.28 -26.44 -34.51
N ASP A 136 6.31 -26.62 -33.63
CA ASP A 136 6.50 -27.28 -32.33
C ASP A 136 6.55 -28.80 -32.55
N ILE A 137 7.72 -29.27 -33.00
CA ILE A 137 7.98 -30.67 -33.36
C ILE A 137 7.57 -31.65 -32.25
N PRO A 138 7.93 -31.43 -30.96
CA PRO A 138 7.46 -32.29 -29.87
C PRO A 138 5.95 -32.46 -29.84
N THR A 139 5.19 -31.37 -29.92
CA THR A 139 3.72 -31.41 -29.88
C THR A 139 3.15 -32.06 -31.14
N GLN A 140 3.70 -31.73 -32.32
CA GLN A 140 3.23 -32.26 -33.60
C GLN A 140 3.42 -33.79 -33.70
N ILE A 141 4.54 -34.32 -33.20
CA ILE A 141 4.83 -35.77 -33.25
C ILE A 141 3.84 -36.58 -32.40
N THR A 142 3.37 -36.05 -31.26
CA THR A 142 2.38 -36.74 -30.42
C THR A 142 1.02 -36.92 -31.10
N ARG A 143 0.78 -36.24 -32.23
CA ARG A 143 -0.48 -36.26 -32.99
C ARG A 143 -0.37 -37.07 -34.28
N ALA A 144 0.27 -38.23 -34.18
CA ALA A 144 0.56 -39.13 -35.29
C ALA A 144 -0.61 -39.23 -36.30
N GLY A 145 -0.33 -38.92 -37.56
CA GLY A 145 -1.29 -38.97 -38.67
C GLY A 145 -2.00 -37.64 -38.99
N VAL A 146 -1.92 -36.62 -38.13
CA VAL A 146 -2.56 -35.32 -38.38
C VAL A 146 -1.54 -34.27 -38.81
N ILE A 147 -1.47 -34.00 -40.11
CA ILE A 147 -0.51 -33.05 -40.72
C ILE A 147 -1.00 -31.60 -40.60
N HIS A 148 -2.33 -31.37 -40.57
CA HIS A 148 -2.94 -30.06 -40.42
C HIS A 148 -4.11 -30.05 -39.43
N PRO A 149 -4.38 -28.92 -38.75
CA PRO A 149 -3.49 -27.74 -38.64
C PRO A 149 -2.21 -28.04 -37.85
N VAL A 150 -1.14 -27.27 -38.14
CA VAL A 150 0.24 -27.47 -37.66
C VAL A 150 0.44 -26.78 -36.32
N ASP A 151 0.99 -27.49 -35.35
CA ASP A 151 1.42 -26.90 -34.08
C ASP A 151 2.62 -25.97 -34.30
N CYS A 152 2.39 -24.67 -34.14
CA CYS A 152 3.36 -23.60 -34.43
C CYS A 152 3.79 -22.90 -33.13
N ARG A 153 5.07 -22.52 -33.07
CA ARG A 153 5.68 -21.68 -32.04
C ARG A 153 6.26 -20.43 -32.71
N PHE A 154 5.76 -19.26 -32.33
CA PHE A 154 6.17 -17.99 -32.94
C PHE A 154 6.25 -16.88 -31.88
N VAL A 155 6.92 -15.78 -32.22
CA VAL A 155 6.99 -14.61 -31.36
C VAL A 155 6.03 -13.56 -31.88
N GLU A 156 5.16 -13.05 -31.02
CA GLU A 156 4.19 -12.01 -31.33
C GLU A 156 4.48 -10.74 -30.52
N TYR A 157 4.42 -9.58 -31.20
CA TYR A 157 4.52 -8.29 -30.53
C TYR A 157 3.13 -7.85 -30.10
N THR A 158 2.80 -8.11 -28.83
CA THR A 158 1.42 -8.03 -28.32
C THR A 158 1.30 -7.03 -27.17
N ALA A 159 0.13 -6.42 -27.03
CA ALA A 159 -0.24 -5.67 -25.82
C ALA A 159 -0.79 -6.57 -24.70
N ASP A 160 -0.87 -7.89 -24.90
CA ASP A 160 -1.27 -8.87 -23.88
C ASP A 160 -0.12 -9.18 -22.89
N VAL A 161 0.33 -8.14 -22.19
CA VAL A 161 1.40 -8.15 -21.18
C VAL A 161 0.82 -7.97 -19.78
N GLU A 162 1.58 -8.34 -18.75
CA GLU A 162 1.12 -8.31 -17.35
C GLU A 162 0.61 -6.93 -16.94
N GLU A 163 1.34 -5.87 -17.28
CA GLU A 163 1.00 -4.48 -16.98
C GLU A 163 -0.41 -4.12 -17.48
N ASN A 164 -0.69 -4.44 -18.75
CA ASN A 164 -1.98 -4.13 -19.37
C ASN A 164 -3.12 -5.01 -18.82
N ARG A 165 -2.83 -6.27 -18.47
CA ARG A 165 -3.79 -7.18 -17.84
C ARG A 165 -4.21 -6.69 -16.45
N TYR A 166 -3.25 -6.30 -15.60
CA TYR A 166 -3.54 -5.74 -14.27
C TYR A 166 -4.28 -4.42 -14.37
N LEU A 167 -3.86 -3.54 -15.30
CA LEU A 167 -4.54 -2.28 -15.54
C LEU A 167 -5.99 -2.48 -15.98
N ARG A 168 -6.23 -3.39 -16.94
CA ARG A 168 -7.57 -3.78 -17.39
C ARG A 168 -8.41 -4.34 -16.24
N ALA A 169 -7.87 -5.21 -15.41
CA ALA A 169 -8.58 -5.77 -14.26
C ALA A 169 -9.00 -4.68 -13.26
N ALA A 170 -8.12 -3.74 -12.93
CA ALA A 170 -8.44 -2.61 -12.05
C ALA A 170 -9.52 -1.71 -12.64
N VAL A 171 -9.46 -1.42 -13.94
CA VAL A 171 -10.50 -0.65 -14.66
C VAL A 171 -11.86 -1.36 -14.59
N ARG A 172 -11.90 -2.68 -14.82
CA ARG A 172 -13.14 -3.46 -14.70
C ARG A 172 -13.68 -3.45 -13.27
N ARG A 173 -12.82 -3.56 -12.26
CA ARG A 173 -13.21 -3.48 -10.85
C ARG A 173 -13.80 -2.11 -10.52
N ALA A 174 -13.15 -1.03 -10.94
CA ALA A 174 -13.65 0.33 -10.75
C ALA A 174 -15.01 0.56 -11.42
N LEU A 175 -15.25 0.00 -12.62
CA LEU A 175 -16.53 0.13 -13.33
C LEU A 175 -17.72 -0.55 -12.64
N ARG A 176 -17.47 -1.48 -11.71
CA ARG A 176 -18.53 -2.10 -10.89
C ARG A 176 -18.99 -1.19 -9.75
N VAL A 177 -18.21 -0.19 -9.37
CA VAL A 177 -18.59 0.77 -8.33
C VAL A 177 -19.69 1.69 -8.86
N ARG A 178 -20.78 1.84 -8.08
CA ARG A 178 -21.95 2.62 -8.49
C ARG A 178 -21.71 4.13 -8.41
N GLN A 179 -20.89 4.55 -7.46
CA GLN A 179 -20.58 5.95 -7.12
C GLN A 179 -19.56 6.61 -8.08
N VAL A 180 -19.14 5.92 -9.13
CA VAL A 180 -18.20 6.47 -10.11
C VAL A 180 -18.85 7.59 -10.91
N GLN A 181 -18.18 8.74 -10.95
CA GLN A 181 -18.63 9.91 -11.70
C GLN A 181 -18.86 9.59 -13.18
N PRO A 182 -19.93 10.10 -13.83
CA PRO A 182 -20.24 9.77 -15.23
C PRO A 182 -19.12 10.09 -16.23
N ALA A 183 -18.32 11.13 -15.96
CA ALA A 183 -17.15 11.46 -16.76
C ALA A 183 -16.05 10.38 -16.65
N ASP A 184 -15.76 9.92 -15.44
CA ASP A 184 -14.76 8.89 -15.17
C ASP A 184 -15.22 7.53 -15.69
N ARG A 185 -16.50 7.17 -15.53
CA ARG A 185 -17.08 5.94 -16.12
C ARG A 185 -16.89 5.90 -17.64
N ARG A 186 -17.13 7.01 -18.34
CA ARG A 186 -16.89 7.10 -19.80
C ARG A 186 -15.41 6.94 -20.16
N ARG A 187 -14.50 7.52 -19.38
CA ARG A 187 -13.05 7.36 -19.57
C ARG A 187 -12.63 5.89 -19.40
N LEU A 188 -13.02 5.26 -18.29
CA LEU A 188 -12.74 3.85 -17.99
C LEU A 188 -13.29 2.89 -19.06
N LEU A 189 -14.48 3.16 -19.60
CA LEU A 189 -15.03 2.36 -20.72
C LEU A 189 -14.17 2.48 -21.98
N ARG A 190 -13.68 3.68 -22.32
CA ARG A 190 -12.74 3.85 -23.45
C ARG A 190 -11.42 3.14 -23.19
N THR A 191 -10.91 3.19 -21.96
CA THR A 191 -9.71 2.45 -21.55
C THR A 191 -9.87 0.95 -21.80
N LEU A 192 -11.03 0.35 -21.53
CA LEU A 192 -11.25 -1.07 -21.81
C LEU A 192 -11.16 -1.42 -23.30
N VAL A 193 -11.62 -0.52 -24.17
CA VAL A 193 -11.46 -0.66 -25.63
C VAL A 193 -9.99 -0.53 -26.00
N THR A 194 -9.28 0.46 -25.44
CA THR A 194 -7.83 0.63 -25.67
C THR A 194 -7.03 -0.60 -25.24
N LEU A 195 -7.46 -1.30 -24.19
CA LEU A 195 -6.81 -2.50 -23.66
C LEU A 195 -7.48 -3.81 -24.14
N GLU A 196 -8.13 -3.81 -25.30
CA GLU A 196 -8.88 -4.99 -25.80
C GLU A 196 -8.00 -6.23 -26.04
N GLU A 197 -6.75 -6.03 -26.46
CA GLU A 197 -5.77 -7.13 -26.66
C GLU A 197 -5.38 -7.81 -25.34
N ALA A 198 -5.47 -7.10 -24.21
CA ALA A 198 -5.09 -7.66 -22.90
C ALA A 198 -6.17 -8.60 -22.38
N LYS A 199 -5.79 -9.84 -22.08
CA LYS A 199 -6.70 -10.87 -21.58
C LYS A 199 -7.12 -10.58 -20.14
N ASP A 200 -8.35 -10.96 -19.79
CA ASP A 200 -8.78 -10.96 -18.40
C ASP A 200 -8.03 -12.08 -17.65
N VAL A 201 -7.45 -11.75 -16.49
CA VAL A 201 -6.73 -12.71 -15.64
C VAL A 201 -7.26 -12.64 -14.21
N VAL A 202 -7.13 -13.77 -13.49
CA VAL A 202 -7.31 -13.76 -12.04
C VAL A 202 -6.12 -13.02 -11.45
N VAL A 203 -6.39 -11.82 -10.94
CA VAL A 203 -5.35 -10.95 -10.39
C VAL A 203 -5.09 -11.30 -8.94
N ARG A 204 -3.81 -11.53 -8.63
CA ARG A 204 -3.27 -11.45 -7.28
C ARG A 204 -2.57 -10.09 -7.15
N PRO A 205 -3.08 -9.14 -6.33
CA PRO A 205 -2.53 -7.80 -6.25
C PRO A 205 -1.02 -7.78 -5.96
N GLU A 206 -0.52 -8.74 -5.18
CA GLU A 206 0.89 -8.88 -4.79
C GLU A 206 1.80 -9.22 -5.98
N SER A 207 1.24 -9.77 -7.06
CA SER A 207 2.01 -10.06 -8.27
C SER A 207 2.42 -8.79 -9.03
N ILE A 208 1.75 -7.66 -8.80
CA ILE A 208 2.14 -6.37 -9.39
C ILE A 208 3.54 -5.96 -8.90
N ASP A 209 3.89 -6.29 -7.66
CA ASP A 209 5.19 -5.95 -7.06
C ASP A 209 6.36 -6.72 -7.69
N ARG A 210 6.07 -7.76 -8.49
CA ARG A 210 7.07 -8.55 -9.22
C ARG A 210 7.36 -8.03 -10.63
N ILE A 211 6.60 -7.05 -11.09
CA ILE A 211 6.78 -6.47 -12.42
C ILE A 211 8.10 -5.71 -12.44
N GLY A 212 9.01 -6.15 -13.31
CA GLY A 212 10.28 -5.46 -13.54
C GLY A 212 10.07 -4.20 -14.37
N PHE A 213 10.30 -3.04 -13.77
CA PHE A 213 10.29 -1.77 -14.50
C PHE A 213 11.63 -1.52 -15.20
N ASN A 214 11.55 -1.15 -16.48
CA ASN A 214 12.64 -0.78 -17.36
C ASN A 214 12.25 0.48 -18.14
N ARG A 215 13.16 1.03 -18.93
CA ARG A 215 12.95 2.28 -19.69
C ARG A 215 11.70 2.29 -20.59
N LEU A 216 11.18 1.12 -21.00
CA LEU A 216 10.03 0.99 -21.89
C LEU A 216 8.68 0.94 -21.17
N ASN A 217 8.64 0.55 -19.89
CA ASN A 217 7.41 0.40 -19.11
C ASN A 217 7.41 1.20 -17.79
N ASP A 218 8.49 1.92 -17.46
CA ASP A 218 8.60 2.73 -16.23
C ASP A 218 7.44 3.72 -16.06
N HIS A 219 6.90 4.27 -17.15
CA HIS A 219 5.75 5.16 -17.10
C HIS A 219 4.43 4.50 -16.68
N TYR A 220 4.37 3.16 -16.59
CA TYR A 220 3.24 2.43 -16.01
C TYR A 220 3.30 2.37 -14.48
N GLN A 221 4.48 2.55 -13.87
CA GLN A 221 4.69 2.29 -12.44
C GLN A 221 3.68 3.02 -11.54
N PRO A 222 3.41 4.34 -11.68
CA PRO A 222 2.46 5.02 -10.79
C PRO A 222 1.02 4.49 -10.97
N THR A 223 0.65 4.16 -12.20
CA THR A 223 -0.70 3.68 -12.55
C THR A 223 -0.93 2.26 -12.04
N LEU A 224 0.09 1.40 -12.12
CA LEU A 224 0.04 0.05 -11.59
C LEU A 224 0.01 0.04 -10.05
N ARG A 225 0.65 1.00 -9.37
CA ARG A 225 0.51 1.18 -7.92
C ARG A 225 -0.93 1.50 -7.51
N LEU A 226 -1.61 2.38 -8.25
CA LEU A 226 -3.05 2.64 -8.03
C LEU A 226 -3.93 1.45 -8.39
N ALA A 227 -3.61 0.75 -9.49
CA ALA A 227 -4.32 -0.47 -9.87
C ALA A 227 -4.22 -1.51 -8.74
N ARG A 228 -3.03 -1.71 -8.17
CA ARG A 228 -2.78 -2.56 -7.00
C ARG A 228 -3.66 -2.14 -5.82
N LEU A 229 -3.66 -0.85 -5.47
CA LEU A 229 -4.48 -0.32 -4.37
C LEU A 229 -5.96 -0.65 -4.57
N LEU A 230 -6.51 -0.40 -5.76
CA LEU A 230 -7.91 -0.71 -6.06
C LEU A 230 -8.18 -2.22 -6.02
N LEU A 231 -7.29 -3.04 -6.58
CA LEU A 231 -7.48 -4.48 -6.65
C LEU A 231 -7.38 -5.18 -5.29
N GLU A 232 -6.54 -4.64 -4.39
CA GLU A 232 -6.31 -5.15 -3.04
C GLU A 232 -7.38 -4.70 -2.05
N ASN A 233 -7.82 -3.44 -2.12
CA ASN A 233 -8.63 -2.83 -1.06
C ASN A 233 -10.12 -2.71 -1.42
N LEU A 234 -10.52 -2.91 -2.68
CA LEU A 234 -11.92 -2.84 -3.11
C LEU A 234 -12.58 -4.22 -3.12
N THR A 235 -13.36 -4.51 -2.09
CA THR A 235 -14.21 -5.69 -2.00
C THR A 235 -15.62 -5.36 -2.48
N LEU A 236 -16.16 -6.24 -3.31
CA LEU A 236 -17.51 -6.16 -3.85
C LEU A 236 -18.16 -7.53 -3.63
N GLU A 237 -18.99 -7.64 -2.59
CA GLU A 237 -19.75 -8.84 -2.27
C GLU A 237 -21.17 -8.67 -2.81
N ASP A 238 -21.50 -9.49 -3.83
CA ASP A 238 -22.82 -9.60 -4.43
C ASP A 238 -23.27 -11.08 -4.35
N ASP A 239 -23.58 -11.59 -3.15
CA ASP A 239 -24.12 -12.95 -3.01
C ASP A 239 -25.67 -12.92 -2.98
N PRO A 240 -26.38 -13.63 -3.87
CA PRO A 240 -27.85 -13.64 -3.87
C PRO A 240 -28.43 -14.26 -2.59
N GLY A 241 -28.92 -13.41 -1.68
CA GLY A 241 -29.59 -13.82 -0.45
C GLY A 241 -28.88 -13.41 0.84
N GLU A 242 -27.66 -12.88 0.73
CA GLU A 242 -26.92 -12.25 1.84
C GLU A 242 -26.89 -10.72 1.69
N THR A 243 -26.50 -10.03 2.76
CA THR A 243 -26.40 -8.57 2.79
C THR A 243 -25.33 -8.09 1.80
N LEU A 244 -25.69 -7.15 0.91
CA LEU A 244 -24.76 -6.62 -0.09
C LEU A 244 -23.74 -5.71 0.58
N ALA A 245 -22.46 -6.11 0.55
CA ALA A 245 -21.37 -5.35 1.14
C ALA A 245 -20.38 -4.85 0.06
N THR A 246 -20.06 -3.57 0.10
CA THR A 246 -18.99 -2.97 -0.69
C THR A 246 -18.06 -2.24 0.26
N SER A 247 -16.78 -2.57 0.22
CA SER A 247 -15.78 -1.89 1.04
C SER A 247 -14.60 -1.44 0.20
N PHE A 248 -14.14 -0.22 0.46
CA PHE A 248 -12.82 0.24 0.07
C PHE A 248 -12.11 0.77 1.30
N MET A 249 -11.25 -0.05 1.90
CA MET A 249 -10.59 0.26 3.17
C MET A 249 -9.09 0.13 3.00
N VAL A 250 -8.35 1.19 3.33
CA VAL A 250 -6.90 1.24 3.21
C VAL A 250 -6.30 1.19 4.62
N ASP A 251 -5.40 0.23 4.85
CA ASP A 251 -4.63 0.16 6.09
C ASP A 251 -3.59 1.30 6.14
N MET A 252 -3.81 2.26 7.03
CA MET A 252 -2.95 3.45 7.13
C MET A 252 -1.59 3.16 7.76
N ASN A 253 -1.50 2.16 8.65
CA ASN A 253 -0.23 1.75 9.25
C ASN A 253 0.70 1.19 8.17
N MET A 254 0.19 0.20 7.41
CA MET A 254 0.93 -0.42 6.32
C MET A 254 1.28 0.61 5.23
N LEU A 255 0.36 1.52 4.93
CA LEU A 255 0.58 2.54 3.90
C LEU A 255 1.70 3.51 4.29
N PHE A 256 1.70 3.99 5.53
CA PHE A 256 2.75 4.85 6.05
C PHE A 256 4.10 4.13 6.09
N GLU A 257 4.11 2.88 6.58
CA GLU A 257 5.32 2.06 6.67
C GLU A 257 5.98 1.90 5.30
N ARG A 258 5.19 1.51 4.29
CA ARG A 258 5.66 1.33 2.91
C ARG A 258 6.16 2.64 2.31
N PHE A 259 5.46 3.74 2.56
CA PHE A 259 5.89 5.06 2.07
C PHE A 259 7.26 5.43 2.64
N VAL A 260 7.42 5.39 3.96
CA VAL A 260 8.67 5.76 4.63
C VAL A 260 9.81 4.83 4.20
N SER A 261 9.56 3.52 4.14
CA SER A 261 10.54 2.53 3.68
C SER A 261 11.04 2.84 2.27
N ASN A 262 10.13 3.06 1.32
CA ASN A 262 10.50 3.37 -0.07
C ASN A 262 11.27 4.69 -0.19
N GLN A 263 10.84 5.72 0.54
CA GLN A 263 11.52 7.02 0.53
C GLN A 263 12.93 6.93 1.12
N LEU A 264 13.12 6.17 2.19
CA LEU A 264 14.43 5.93 2.79
C LEU A 264 15.32 5.07 1.90
N GLU A 265 14.78 4.03 1.26
CA GLU A 265 15.53 3.19 0.32
C GLU A 265 16.06 4.01 -0.86
N GLU A 266 15.24 4.90 -1.43
CA GLU A 266 15.67 5.81 -2.51
C GLU A 266 16.72 6.82 -2.00
N ALA A 267 16.46 7.49 -0.88
CA ALA A 267 17.33 8.54 -0.34
C ALA A 267 18.67 8.03 0.18
N LEU A 268 18.71 6.80 0.70
CA LEU A 268 19.93 6.16 1.22
C LEU A 268 20.65 5.29 0.19
N ARG A 269 20.19 5.27 -1.06
CA ARG A 269 20.83 4.52 -2.13
C ARG A 269 22.33 4.83 -2.19
N ASN A 270 23.15 3.79 -2.25
CA ASN A 270 24.62 3.83 -2.21
C ASN A 270 25.26 4.26 -0.87
N ARG A 271 24.48 4.54 0.18
CA ARG A 271 24.98 4.87 1.54
C ARG A 271 24.69 3.75 2.53
N LEU A 272 23.46 3.26 2.53
CA LEU A 272 22.97 2.17 3.38
C LEU A 272 22.01 1.28 2.59
N GLU A 273 22.01 -0.01 2.89
CA GLU A 273 20.96 -0.92 2.43
C GLU A 273 19.80 -0.85 3.45
N VAL A 274 18.60 -0.53 2.98
CA VAL A 274 17.39 -0.46 3.81
C VAL A 274 16.61 -1.76 3.62
N LYS A 275 16.27 -2.43 4.71
CA LYS A 275 15.38 -3.61 4.67
C LYS A 275 14.16 -3.36 5.55
N GLY A 276 13.00 -3.52 4.94
CA GLY A 276 11.73 -3.52 5.65
C GLY A 276 11.45 -4.86 6.34
N GLN A 277 10.66 -4.84 7.41
CA GLN A 277 9.99 -6.02 7.96
C GLN A 277 10.94 -7.20 8.31
N TYR A 278 12.11 -6.88 8.89
CA TYR A 278 13.20 -7.83 9.14
C TYR A 278 12.83 -8.86 10.20
N ARG A 279 12.82 -10.15 9.86
CA ARG A 279 12.42 -11.22 10.82
C ARG A 279 13.60 -11.68 11.66
N THR A 280 13.49 -11.54 12.98
CA THR A 280 14.47 -12.06 13.94
C THR A 280 13.78 -12.49 15.25
N HIS A 281 14.54 -12.76 16.31
CA HIS A 281 14.03 -13.20 17.59
C HIS A 281 14.62 -12.38 18.73
N LEU A 282 13.84 -12.13 19.77
CA LEU A 282 14.26 -11.39 20.96
C LEU A 282 15.18 -12.24 21.85
N ASP A 283 14.94 -13.54 21.91
CA ASP A 283 15.62 -14.47 22.81
C ASP A 283 16.55 -15.44 22.06
N ARG A 284 17.56 -15.93 22.78
CA ARG A 284 18.55 -16.88 22.26
C ARG A 284 17.93 -18.21 21.82
N ALA A 285 16.82 -18.63 22.43
CA ALA A 285 16.14 -19.87 22.08
C ALA A 285 15.18 -19.72 20.89
N ARG A 286 15.11 -18.52 20.28
CA ARG A 286 14.30 -18.19 19.10
C ARG A 286 12.80 -18.50 19.30
N ARG A 287 12.28 -18.22 20.49
CA ARG A 287 10.87 -18.47 20.84
C ARG A 287 9.98 -17.24 20.66
N VAL A 288 10.56 -16.05 20.81
CA VAL A 288 9.85 -14.77 20.75
C VAL A 288 10.26 -14.07 19.45
N PRO A 289 9.49 -14.22 18.35
CA PRO A 289 9.78 -13.54 17.11
C PRO A 289 9.58 -12.03 17.28
N ILE A 290 10.46 -11.25 16.68
CA ILE A 290 10.33 -9.79 16.56
C ILE A 290 10.56 -9.39 15.11
N ARG A 291 9.94 -8.29 14.70
CA ARG A 291 9.97 -7.82 13.31
C ARG A 291 10.10 -6.29 13.25
N PRO A 292 11.33 -5.74 13.32
CA PRO A 292 11.52 -4.33 13.07
C PRO A 292 10.99 -3.92 11.70
N ASP A 293 10.32 -2.77 11.66
CA ASP A 293 9.78 -2.22 10.41
C ASP A 293 10.92 -1.79 9.49
N LEU A 294 12.04 -1.30 10.04
CA LEU A 294 13.22 -0.90 9.30
C LEU A 294 14.50 -1.41 9.96
N VAL A 295 15.39 -2.00 9.16
CA VAL A 295 16.80 -2.17 9.53
C VAL A 295 17.69 -1.57 8.45
N PHE A 296 18.82 -1.01 8.88
CA PHE A 296 19.79 -0.37 8.00
C PHE A 296 21.10 -1.13 8.07
N LEU A 297 21.58 -1.57 6.91
CA LEU A 297 22.81 -2.32 6.79
C LEU A 297 23.88 -1.48 6.12
N ARG A 298 25.10 -1.61 6.63
CA ARG A 298 26.31 -1.01 6.06
C ARG A 298 27.24 -2.15 5.70
N ARG A 299 27.50 -2.32 4.39
CA ARG A 299 28.37 -3.39 3.88
C ARG A 299 27.97 -4.79 4.38
N GLY A 300 26.67 -5.02 4.60
CA GLY A 300 26.11 -6.29 5.08
C GLY A 300 25.93 -6.39 6.59
N ASP A 301 26.50 -5.47 7.39
CA ASP A 301 26.36 -5.47 8.85
C ASP A 301 25.22 -4.56 9.30
N LEU A 302 24.47 -4.99 10.33
CA LEU A 302 23.43 -4.16 10.96
C LEU A 302 24.07 -2.92 11.60
N ALA A 303 23.62 -1.74 11.16
CA ALA A 303 24.17 -0.46 11.61
C ALA A 303 23.14 0.39 12.37
N PHE A 304 21.86 0.22 12.09
CA PHE A 304 20.79 0.98 12.74
C PHE A 304 19.44 0.25 12.61
N VAL A 305 18.48 0.61 13.46
CA VAL A 305 17.13 0.03 13.44
C VAL A 305 16.08 1.12 13.66
N GLY A 306 14.93 0.95 13.00
CA GLY A 306 13.80 1.84 13.11
C GLY A 306 12.48 1.10 13.26
N ASP A 307 11.52 1.76 13.89
CA ASP A 307 10.13 1.34 14.01
C ASP A 307 9.23 2.49 13.50
N LEU A 308 8.16 2.15 12.79
CA LEU A 308 7.31 3.13 12.11
C LEU A 308 5.90 3.10 12.70
N LYS A 309 5.38 4.27 13.09
CA LYS A 309 4.02 4.37 13.66
C LYS A 309 3.19 5.46 13.01
N TYR A 310 2.06 5.05 12.44
CA TYR A 310 1.05 5.98 11.96
C TYR A 310 0.14 6.43 13.10
N LYS A 311 0.59 7.42 13.87
CA LYS A 311 -0.23 8.06 14.91
C LYS A 311 0.19 9.51 15.14
N VAL A 312 -0.80 10.36 15.38
CA VAL A 312 -0.60 11.74 15.88
C VAL A 312 -0.47 11.66 17.40
N LEU A 313 0.56 12.30 17.95
CA LEU A 313 0.86 12.25 19.39
C LEU A 313 0.18 13.38 20.16
N ASP A 314 -0.21 13.08 21.40
CA ASP A 314 -0.75 14.02 22.38
C ASP A 314 0.34 14.51 23.35
N LYS A 315 1.29 15.31 22.85
CA LYS A 315 2.24 16.17 23.62
C LYS A 315 3.03 15.53 24.79
N ARG A 316 2.99 14.21 25.02
CA ARG A 316 3.58 13.56 26.20
C ARG A 316 4.28 12.26 25.83
N TRP A 317 5.49 12.09 26.36
CA TRP A 317 6.25 10.82 26.32
C TRP A 317 5.46 9.58 26.77
N GLY A 318 4.44 9.77 27.62
CA GLY A 318 3.58 8.68 28.10
C GLY A 318 2.89 7.91 26.97
N SER A 319 2.45 8.58 25.91
CA SER A 319 1.78 7.93 24.76
C SER A 319 2.74 7.23 23.79
N LEU A 320 4.05 7.38 24.00
CA LEU A 320 5.10 6.69 23.26
C LEU A 320 5.67 5.46 23.99
N THR A 321 5.22 5.21 25.23
CA THR A 321 5.84 4.20 26.10
C THR A 321 5.89 2.81 25.45
N SER A 322 4.77 2.37 24.86
CA SER A 322 4.70 1.05 24.21
C SER A 322 5.63 0.94 23.00
N ASP A 323 5.71 1.98 22.18
CA ASP A 323 6.51 1.99 20.95
C ASP A 323 8.01 2.13 21.27
N LEU A 324 8.37 2.92 22.29
CA LEU A 324 9.74 2.99 22.78
C LEU A 324 10.20 1.66 23.37
N PHE A 325 9.33 0.88 24.02
CA PHE A 325 9.65 -0.48 24.43
C PHE A 325 9.89 -1.40 23.24
N GLN A 326 9.17 -1.21 22.13
CA GLN A 326 9.39 -1.95 20.90
C GLN A 326 10.76 -1.62 20.29
N VAL A 327 11.11 -0.33 20.16
CA VAL A 327 12.46 0.09 19.71
C VAL A 327 13.54 -0.45 20.65
N LEU A 328 13.34 -0.39 21.96
CA LEU A 328 14.27 -0.95 22.96
C LEU A 328 14.50 -2.45 22.76
N ALA A 329 13.43 -3.22 22.54
CA ALA A 329 13.53 -4.64 22.25
C ALA A 329 14.39 -4.88 21.01
N TYR A 330 14.23 -4.05 19.97
CA TYR A 330 14.99 -4.17 18.72
C TYR A 330 16.47 -3.84 18.90
N VAL A 331 16.80 -2.70 19.50
CA VAL A 331 18.22 -2.34 19.75
C VAL A 331 18.90 -3.33 20.69
N THR A 332 18.15 -3.97 21.58
CA THR A 332 18.69 -5.01 22.47
C THR A 332 18.94 -6.31 21.71
N ALA A 333 17.96 -6.80 20.95
CA ALA A 333 18.05 -8.06 20.22
C ALA A 333 19.08 -8.02 19.08
N LEU A 334 19.24 -6.87 18.42
CA LEU A 334 20.18 -6.66 17.32
C LEU A 334 21.56 -6.15 17.79
N ASP A 335 21.75 -6.02 19.10
CA ASP A 335 22.95 -5.45 19.72
C ASP A 335 23.40 -4.09 19.13
N LEU A 336 22.42 -3.21 18.89
CA LEU A 336 22.67 -1.87 18.38
C LEU A 336 22.76 -0.85 19.53
N PRO A 337 23.61 0.18 19.42
CA PRO A 337 23.73 1.22 20.44
C PRO A 337 22.52 2.16 20.46
N GLU A 338 21.85 2.34 19.32
CA GLU A 338 20.72 3.26 19.18
C GLU A 338 19.75 2.81 18.09
N GLY A 339 18.52 3.33 18.17
CA GLY A 339 17.45 3.12 17.20
C GLY A 339 16.46 4.27 17.22
N VAL A 340 15.56 4.31 16.23
CA VAL A 340 14.61 5.42 16.05
C VAL A 340 13.17 4.95 15.97
N LEU A 341 12.27 5.66 16.62
CA LEU A 341 10.83 5.61 16.38
C LEU A 341 10.45 6.76 15.43
N VAL A 342 9.96 6.44 14.25
CA VAL A 342 9.48 7.44 13.29
C VAL A 342 7.95 7.42 13.27
N TYR A 343 7.32 8.58 13.32
CA TYR A 343 5.87 8.67 13.35
C TYR A 343 5.33 9.90 12.60
N CYS A 344 4.03 9.92 12.33
CA CYS A 344 3.37 11.08 11.72
C CYS A 344 3.15 12.19 12.74
N ARG A 345 3.78 13.33 12.50
CA ARG A 345 3.60 14.55 13.27
C ARG A 345 2.53 15.42 12.64
N ASP A 346 1.68 15.99 13.50
CA ASP A 346 0.85 17.14 13.16
C ASP A 346 1.41 18.37 13.91
N PRO A 347 1.95 19.39 13.22
CA PRO A 347 2.65 20.52 13.85
C PRO A 347 1.79 21.32 14.83
N ASP A 348 0.47 21.33 14.65
CA ASP A 348 -0.45 22.09 15.50
C ASP A 348 -0.68 21.39 16.85
N THR A 349 -0.51 20.07 16.89
CA THR A 349 -0.82 19.24 18.05
C THR A 349 0.40 18.61 18.70
N ASP A 350 1.54 18.53 18.03
CA ASP A 350 2.73 17.84 18.52
C ASP A 350 3.98 18.72 18.63
N SER A 351 4.57 18.73 19.84
CA SER A 351 5.80 19.46 20.17
C SER A 351 7.07 18.64 20.04
N LEU A 352 6.97 17.31 19.95
CA LEU A 352 8.11 16.44 19.77
C LEU A 352 8.40 16.40 18.27
N GLN A 353 9.56 16.91 17.86
CA GLN A 353 10.02 16.77 16.48
C GLN A 353 11.19 15.79 16.45
N HIS A 354 12.23 16.12 17.22
CA HIS A 354 13.42 15.30 17.42
C HIS A 354 13.74 15.30 18.90
N ASP A 355 13.69 14.13 19.53
CA ASP A 355 14.10 13.97 20.91
C ASP A 355 14.68 12.57 21.13
N ALA A 356 15.36 12.37 22.25
CA ALA A 356 15.99 11.10 22.56
C ALA A 356 16.00 10.81 24.05
N VAL A 357 15.88 9.53 24.38
CA VAL A 357 16.08 9.02 25.75
C VAL A 357 17.24 8.04 25.77
N THR A 358 18.07 8.13 26.80
CA THR A 358 19.08 7.10 27.10
C THR A 358 18.52 6.12 28.10
N VAL A 359 18.52 4.84 27.75
CA VAL A 359 17.96 3.79 28.58
C VAL A 359 18.85 3.52 29.76
N ARG A 360 18.23 3.57 30.95
CA ARG A 360 18.91 3.29 32.22
C ARG A 360 19.51 1.87 32.17
N HIS A 361 20.75 1.73 32.63
CA HIS A 361 21.47 0.46 32.76
C HIS A 361 21.83 -0.28 31.45
N SER A 362 21.57 0.29 30.27
CA SER A 362 22.04 -0.28 28.99
C SER A 362 22.80 0.73 28.12
N ASN A 363 22.74 2.02 28.44
CA ASN A 363 23.28 3.14 27.64
C ASN A 363 22.79 3.14 26.18
N LYS A 364 21.70 2.42 25.87
CA LYS A 364 21.10 2.42 24.53
C LYS A 364 20.31 3.71 24.32
N GLY A 365 20.49 4.34 23.15
CA GLY A 365 19.77 5.55 22.77
C GLY A 365 18.49 5.23 21.99
N LEU A 366 17.34 5.74 22.44
CA LEU A 366 16.08 5.65 21.70
C LEU A 366 15.72 7.05 21.21
N HIS A 367 15.74 7.24 19.91
CA HIS A 367 15.41 8.49 19.25
C HIS A 367 13.96 8.48 18.82
N VAL A 368 13.34 9.66 18.78
CA VAL A 368 11.98 9.87 18.31
C VAL A 368 12.05 10.92 17.20
N TRP A 369 11.47 10.61 16.04
CA TRP A 369 11.46 11.47 14.87
C TRP A 369 10.06 11.63 14.30
N GLY A 370 9.49 12.82 14.44
CA GLY A 370 8.19 13.18 13.88
C GLY A 370 8.31 13.71 12.45
N VAL A 371 7.66 13.04 11.50
CA VAL A 371 7.51 13.50 10.10
C VAL A 371 6.21 14.26 9.96
N ASN A 372 6.28 15.56 9.69
CA ASN A 372 5.15 16.44 9.41
C ASN A 372 4.42 15.98 8.15
N MET A 373 3.22 15.46 8.34
CA MET A 373 2.32 15.03 7.27
C MET A 373 1.16 16.01 7.07
N SER A 374 1.30 17.27 7.52
CA SER A 374 0.30 18.34 7.38
C SER A 374 0.68 19.37 6.32
N GLY A 375 1.95 19.43 5.89
CA GLY A 375 2.46 20.31 4.82
C GLY A 375 2.22 19.77 3.40
N PRO A 376 2.54 20.55 2.35
CA PRO A 376 2.50 20.09 0.96
C PRO A 376 3.49 18.94 0.69
N PRO A 377 3.28 18.13 -0.36
CA PRO A 377 4.13 16.97 -0.64
C PRO A 377 5.63 17.25 -0.77
N SER A 378 6.02 18.44 -1.23
CA SER A 378 7.43 18.84 -1.34
C SER A 378 8.10 19.00 0.03
N GLU A 379 7.37 19.47 1.04
CA GLU A 379 7.89 19.60 2.40
C GLU A 379 8.05 18.23 3.05
N VAL A 380 7.07 17.33 2.86
CA VAL A 380 7.18 15.94 3.32
C VAL A 380 8.41 15.26 2.71
N GLN A 381 8.67 15.46 1.41
CA GLN A 381 9.87 14.93 0.76
C GLN A 381 11.16 15.49 1.36
N ALA A 382 11.21 16.80 1.65
CA ALA A 382 12.37 17.41 2.30
C ALA A 382 12.60 16.85 3.72
N GLU A 383 11.53 16.60 4.48
CA GLU A 383 11.65 15.95 5.79
C GLU A 383 12.14 14.50 5.69
N MET A 384 11.72 13.75 4.67
CA MET A 384 12.22 12.40 4.43
C MET A 384 13.72 12.38 4.09
N LEU A 385 14.20 13.37 3.32
CA LEU A 385 15.64 13.53 3.04
C LEU A 385 16.42 13.86 4.32
N ALA A 386 15.91 14.79 5.14
CA ALA A 386 16.53 15.13 6.42
C ALA A 386 16.60 13.92 7.38
N LEU A 387 15.55 13.10 7.43
CA LEU A 387 15.55 11.85 8.19
C LEU A 387 16.61 10.87 7.65
N ALA A 388 16.69 10.71 6.32
CA ALA A 388 17.68 9.83 5.70
C ALA A 388 19.12 10.28 6.05
N ASP A 389 19.43 11.57 5.93
CA ASP A 389 20.74 12.11 6.28
C ASP A 389 21.08 11.87 7.75
N TRP A 390 20.11 12.12 8.64
CA TRP A 390 20.30 11.88 10.07
C TRP A 390 20.52 10.39 10.40
N ILE A 391 19.76 9.48 9.78
CA ILE A 391 19.95 8.04 9.94
C ILE A 391 21.35 7.62 9.46
N ALA A 392 21.79 8.12 8.31
CA ALA A 392 23.11 7.79 7.78
C ALA A 392 24.25 8.22 8.70
N ASP A 393 24.13 9.40 9.32
CA ASP A 393 25.09 9.92 10.29
C ASP A 393 25.12 9.10 11.58
N ARG A 394 23.97 8.67 12.08
CA ARG A 394 23.84 7.81 13.27
C ARG A 394 24.42 6.42 13.01
N ALA A 395 24.05 5.82 11.88
CA ALA A 395 24.61 4.56 11.42
C ALA A 395 26.13 4.62 11.14
N ASN A 396 26.74 5.80 10.99
CA ASN A 396 28.21 5.95 10.90
C ASN A 396 28.87 5.86 12.29
N ARG A 397 28.17 6.30 13.34
CA ARG A 397 28.68 6.34 14.72
C ARG A 397 28.53 4.99 15.43
N ALA A 398 27.53 4.21 15.03
CA ALA A 398 27.33 2.83 15.45
C ALA A 398 28.40 1.91 14.83
N THR A 399 29.63 1.99 15.34
CA THR A 399 30.62 0.92 15.11
C THR A 399 30.32 -0.18 16.14
N PRO A 400 30.12 -1.45 15.74
CA PRO A 400 29.79 -2.50 16.68
C PRO A 400 30.90 -2.68 17.72
N LEU A 401 30.50 -2.91 18.98
CA LEU A 401 31.38 -3.50 19.98
C LEU A 401 31.81 -4.86 19.42
N THR A 402 33.11 -5.00 19.16
CA THR A 402 33.70 -6.14 18.45
C THR A 402 33.45 -7.44 19.24
N HIS A 403 32.58 -8.31 18.74
CA HIS A 403 32.60 -9.74 19.06
C HIS A 403 32.46 -10.57 17.76
N PRO A 404 33.29 -11.61 17.59
CA PRO A 404 33.38 -12.33 16.32
C PRO A 404 32.11 -13.15 16.06
N VAL A 405 31.57 -12.99 14.86
CA VAL A 405 30.47 -13.81 14.33
C VAL A 405 30.93 -15.27 14.28
N VAL A 406 30.31 -16.11 15.11
CA VAL A 406 30.41 -17.56 14.98
C VAL A 406 29.63 -17.98 13.74
N SER A 407 30.35 -18.53 12.77
CA SER A 407 29.84 -19.23 11.60
C SER A 407 28.75 -20.23 12.00
N VAL A 408 27.55 -20.06 11.45
CA VAL A 408 26.51 -21.10 11.49
C VAL A 408 26.70 -21.97 10.26
N ALA A 409 27.22 -23.18 10.46
CA ALA A 409 27.18 -24.25 9.49
C ALA A 409 25.85 -25.01 9.63
N SER A 410 25.18 -25.16 8.48
CA SER A 410 24.16 -26.15 8.09
C SER A 410 22.90 -26.32 8.93
#